data_AF-A0A961M9Q1-F1
#
_entry.id   AF-A0A961M9Q1-F1
#
_cell.length_a   1.000
_cell.length_b   1.000
_cell.length_c   1.000
_cell.angle_alpha   90.00
_cell.angle_beta   90.00
_cell.angle_gamma   90.00
#
_symmetry.space_group_name_H-M   'P 1'
#
loop_
_entity.id
_entity.type
_entity.pdbx_description
1 polymer ?
#
loop_
_entity_poly.entity_id
_entity_poly.type
_entity_poly.pdbx_seq_one_letter_code
_entity_poly.pdbx_strand_id
1 'polypeptide(L)' 'NFNPPAATCGKVCVVEVEEIVPAGTLDPDHIHLPGIYVHRIIQGEHEKRIEQRTTRPTNKGSSAQGEDL' A
#
# COMPACT_ATOMS: atom_id res chain seq x y z
N ASN A 1 6.98 2.16 -7.43
CA ASN A 1 8.00 1.34 -6.73
C ASN A 1 8.59 0.34 -7.74
N PHE A 2 9.37 -0.65 -7.30
CA PHE A 2 10.02 -1.63 -8.18
C PHE A 2 9.25 -2.95 -8.34
N ASN A 3 8.02 -3.05 -7.81
CA ASN A 3 7.30 -4.32 -7.79
C ASN A 3 7.01 -4.84 -9.22
N PRO A 4 6.47 -4.05 -10.18
CA PRO A 4 6.23 -4.56 -11.52
C PRO A 4 7.52 -4.94 -12.29
N PRO A 5 8.59 -4.10 -12.32
CA PRO A 5 9.85 -4.50 -12.96
C PRO A 5 10.49 -5.76 -12.37
N ALA A 6 10.40 -5.96 -11.05
CA ALA A 6 10.90 -7.17 -10.41
C ALA A 6 10.06 -8.41 -10.77
N ALA A 7 8.75 -8.25 -10.91
CA ALA A 7 7.87 -9.35 -11.29
C ALA A 7 8.10 -9.85 -12.72
N THR A 8 8.41 -8.95 -13.65
CA THR A 8 8.52 -9.30 -15.08
C THR A 8 9.90 -9.83 -15.49
N CYS A 9 10.96 -9.59 -14.72
CA CYS A 9 12.33 -10.02 -15.07
C CYS A 9 12.68 -11.43 -14.56
N GLY A 10 11.92 -11.96 -13.60
CA GLY A 10 12.20 -13.25 -12.99
C GLY A 10 11.74 -14.43 -13.84
N LYS A 11 12.55 -15.50 -13.91
CA LYS A 11 12.11 -16.81 -14.46
C LYS A 11 10.94 -17.39 -13.66
N VAL A 12 10.88 -17.08 -12.37
CA VAL A 12 9.82 -17.46 -11.45
C VAL A 12 9.51 -16.23 -10.59
N CYS A 13 8.25 -15.84 -10.54
CA CYS A 13 7.75 -14.74 -9.73
C CYS A 13 6.78 -15.28 -8.68
N VAL A 14 7.05 -14.94 -7.41
CA VAL A 14 6.17 -15.19 -6.28
C VAL A 14 5.74 -13.83 -5.75
N VAL A 15 4.44 -13.60 -5.65
CA VAL A 15 3.88 -12.36 -5.07
C VAL A 15 3.30 -12.65 -3.70
N GLU A 16 3.62 -11.78 -2.76
CA GLU A 16 2.95 -11.70 -1.46
C GLU A 16 1.91 -10.57 -1.54
N VAL A 17 0.69 -10.84 -1.10
CA VAL A 17 -0.45 -9.92 -1.20
C VAL A 17 -1.25 -9.88 0.10
N GLU A 18 -1.95 -8.77 0.34
CA GLU A 18 -2.85 -8.62 1.49
C GLU A 18 -4.15 -9.43 1.32
N GLU A 19 -4.66 -9.53 0.09
CA GLU A 19 -5.94 -10.17 -0.23
C GLU A 19 -5.85 -11.00 -1.52
N ILE A 20 -6.46 -12.19 -1.50
CA ILE A 20 -6.71 -13.02 -2.68
C ILE A 20 -8.22 -13.06 -2.90
N VAL A 21 -8.64 -12.64 -4.09
CA VAL A 21 -10.05 -12.63 -4.51
C VAL A 21 -10.31 -13.66 -5.62
N PRO A 22 -11.57 -14.10 -5.82
CA PRO A 22 -11.92 -14.94 -6.95
C PRO A 22 -11.59 -14.30 -8.30
N ALA A 23 -11.34 -15.13 -9.31
CA ALA A 23 -11.12 -14.66 -10.67
C ALA A 23 -12.35 -13.92 -11.20
N GLY A 24 -12.13 -12.78 -11.87
CA GLY A 24 -13.19 -11.90 -12.37
C GLY A 24 -13.74 -10.91 -11.33
N THR A 25 -13.31 -10.96 -10.07
CA THR A 25 -13.69 -9.96 -9.05
C THR A 25 -13.02 -8.60 -9.29
N LEU A 26 -11.78 -8.60 -9.80
CA LEU A 26 -11.07 -7.36 -10.14
C LEU A 26 -11.45 -6.90 -11.55
N ASP A 27 -11.74 -5.60 -11.70
CA ASP A 27 -11.95 -4.95 -12.99
C ASP A 27 -10.66 -5.04 -13.84
N PRO A 28 -10.72 -5.57 -15.08
CA PRO A 28 -9.57 -5.63 -15.97
C PRO A 28 -8.83 -4.29 -16.15
N ASP A 29 -9.55 -3.16 -16.18
CA ASP A 29 -8.94 -1.84 -16.35
C ASP A 29 -8.15 -1.37 -15.12
N HIS A 30 -8.33 -2.03 -13.97
CA HIS A 30 -7.60 -1.76 -12.73
C HIS A 30 -6.47 -2.77 -12.43
N ILE A 31 -6.21 -3.73 -13.33
CA ILE A 31 -5.10 -4.67 -13.15
C ILE A 31 -3.76 -4.00 -13.48
N HIS A 32 -2.95 -3.72 -12.45
CA HIS A 32 -1.62 -3.11 -12.63
C HIS A 32 -0.55 -4.06 -13.17
N LEU A 33 -0.60 -5.34 -12.78
CA LEU A 33 0.34 -6.36 -13.20
C LEU A 33 -0.45 -7.57 -13.72
N PRO A 34 -0.41 -7.87 -15.03
CA PRO A 34 -1.10 -9.02 -15.59
C PRO A 34 -0.64 -10.33 -14.94
N GLY A 35 -1.58 -11.23 -14.67
CA GLY A 35 -1.31 -12.51 -14.00
C GLY A 35 -0.33 -13.43 -14.75
N ILE A 36 -0.08 -13.21 -16.05
CA ILE A 36 0.90 -13.97 -16.84
C ILE A 36 2.33 -13.88 -16.29
N TYR A 37 2.66 -12.82 -15.56
CA TYR A 37 3.97 -12.66 -14.94
C TYR A 37 4.08 -13.35 -13.58
N VAL A 38 2.97 -13.78 -12.99
CA VAL A 38 2.88 -14.30 -11.62
C VAL A 38 2.74 -15.82 -11.62
N HIS A 39 3.66 -16.51 -10.95
CA HIS A 39 3.68 -17.98 -10.92
C HIS A 39 3.10 -18.56 -9.64
N ARG A 40 3.22 -17.84 -8.51
CA ARG A 40 2.68 -18.24 -7.21
C ARG A 40 2.20 -17.00 -6.45
N ILE A 41 1.12 -17.16 -5.70
CA ILE A 41 0.53 -16.11 -4.87
C ILE A 41 0.51 -16.63 -3.43
N ILE A 42 0.93 -15.79 -2.49
CA ILE A 42 0.87 -16.06 -1.05
C ILE A 42 0.15 -14.88 -0.39
N GLN A 43 -0.81 -15.18 0.47
CA GLN A 43 -1.45 -14.16 1.30
C GLN A 43 -0.70 -14.06 2.64
N GLY A 44 -0.35 -12.85 3.05
CA GLY A 44 0.47 -12.59 4.25
C GLY A 44 -0.06 -11.44 5.11
N GLU A 45 0.38 -11.39 6.37
CA GLU A 45 0.18 -10.24 7.25
C GLU A 45 1.33 -9.23 7.05
N HIS A 46 1.00 -7.94 6.96
CA HIS A 46 1.97 -6.91 6.57
C HIS A 46 2.14 -5.84 7.64
N GLU A 47 3.37 -5.64 8.12
CA GLU A 47 3.74 -4.46 8.92
C GLU A 47 4.21 -3.33 8.01
N LYS A 48 3.36 -2.33 7.74
CA LYS A 48 3.71 -1.15 6.94
C LYS A 48 4.46 -0.12 7.78
N ARG A 49 5.78 -0.30 7.89
CA ARG A 49 6.66 0.61 8.65
C ARG A 49 6.87 1.92 7.90
N ILE A 50 6.76 3.04 8.61
CA ILE A 50 7.17 4.37 8.13
C ILE A 50 8.56 4.63 8.69
N GLU A 51 9.57 4.62 7.84
CA GLU A 51 10.98 4.84 8.27
C GLU A 51 11.15 6.21 8.92
N GLN A 52 10.58 7.26 8.31
CA GLN A 52 10.64 8.62 8.81
C GLN A 52 9.24 9.24 8.77
N ARG A 53 8.59 9.32 9.94
CA ARG A 53 7.23 9.87 10.06
C ARG A 53 7.28 11.39 10.26
N THR A 54 7.42 12.12 9.17
CA THR A 54 7.38 13.59 9.18
C THR A 54 5.94 14.07 9.05
N THR A 55 5.47 14.87 10.02
CA THR A 55 4.14 15.49 9.99
C THR A 55 4.27 17.00 10.02
N ARG A 56 3.36 17.73 9.36
CA ARG A 56 3.27 19.19 9.55
C ARG A 56 2.96 19.49 11.02
N PRO A 57 3.54 20.56 11.63
CA PRO A 57 3.08 21.05 12.92
C PRO A 57 1.57 21.29 12.90
N THR A 58 0.88 20.85 13.97
CA THR A 58 -0.51 21.24 14.16
C THR A 58 -0.55 22.70 14.61
N ASN A 59 -1.24 23.57 13.87
CA ASN A 59 -1.58 24.89 14.39
C ASN A 59 -2.62 24.69 15.50
N LYS A 60 -2.19 24.65 16.76
CA LYS A 60 -3.10 24.99 17.85
C LYS A 60 -3.37 26.48 17.73
N GLY A 61 -4.44 26.83 17.01
CA GLY A 61 -4.94 28.20 16.96
C GLY A 61 -5.20 28.70 18.38
N SER A 62 -4.67 29.89 18.65
CA SER A 62 -5.04 30.80 19.73
C SER A 62 -6.41 30.55 20.37
N SER A 63 -6.44 29.98 21.57
CA SER A 63 -7.49 30.30 22.54
C SER A 63 -7.05 31.58 23.24
N ALA A 64 -7.44 32.73 22.69
CA ALA A 64 -7.34 34.01 23.37
C ALA A 64 -8.31 34.03 24.58
N GLN A 65 -7.76 34.41 25.72
CA GLN A 65 -8.32 35.15 26.87
C GLN A 65 -9.85 35.27 27.08
N GLY A 66 -10.26 35.03 28.33
CA GLY A 66 -11.53 35.39 28.98
C GLY A 66 -11.93 34.27 29.96
N GLU A 67 -12.14 34.44 31.27
CA GLU A 67 -12.38 35.60 32.12
C GLU A 67 -11.92 35.24 33.55
N ASP A 68 -11.17 36.12 34.22
CA ASP A 68 -11.04 36.15 35.69
C ASP A 68 -11.54 37.53 36.12
N LEU A 69 -12.84 37.59 36.48
CA LEU A 69 -13.46 38.55 37.39
C LEU A 69 -14.47 37.79 38.25
#